data_AF-A0A1I7XI44-F1
#
_entry.id   AF-A0A1I7XI44-F1
#
_cell.length_a   1.000
_cell.length_b   1.000
_cell.length_c   1.000
_cell.angle_alpha   90.00
_cell.angle_beta   90.00
_cell.angle_gamma   90.00
#
_symmetry.space_group_name_H-M   'P 1'
#
loop_
_entity.id
_entity.type
_entity.pdbx_description
1 polymer ?
#
loop_
_entity_poly.entity_id
_entity_poly.type
_entity_poly.pdbx_seq_one_letter_code
_entity_poly.pdbx_strand_id
1 'polypeptide(L)'
;MASKLLAAYGQRCAQPGSSLRKLAEAWASLISPLFDNGTKLSHAHHEVIEECLQTVFRNALQSDPTNAFWLRAAADYNYAKGELDEASILYTETLVACRSNLSAPFPDNVVDDTIWIRLRVCLSRTRHYMLSALVCQLIRNKKDEEYIKAYELLVSQQTLDAGSECSSMVFDHIMAEYISDAYEKNNQHACADRLV
;
A
#
# COMPACT_ATOMS: atom_id res chain seq x y z
N MET A 1 -11.34 -10.26 -9.19
CA MET A 1 -10.07 -9.61 -8.79
C MET A 1 -9.64 -10.04 -7.39
N ALA A 2 -10.54 -10.02 -6.39
CA ALA A 2 -10.29 -10.53 -5.03
C ALA A 2 -9.86 -12.02 -4.97
N SER A 3 -10.50 -12.90 -5.75
CA SER A 3 -10.15 -14.34 -5.84
C SER A 3 -8.68 -14.60 -6.24
N LYS A 4 -8.13 -13.83 -7.20
CA LYS A 4 -6.74 -13.98 -7.65
C LYS A 4 -5.72 -13.43 -6.65
N LEU A 5 -6.07 -12.33 -5.96
CA LEU A 5 -5.26 -11.77 -4.88
C LEU A 5 -5.18 -12.78 -3.72
N LEU A 6 -6.33 -13.28 -3.26
CA LEU A 6 -6.42 -14.17 -2.11
C LEU A 6 -5.79 -15.56 -2.36
N ALA A 7 -5.93 -16.12 -3.56
CA ALA A 7 -5.26 -17.37 -3.95
C ALA A 7 -3.72 -17.24 -3.95
N ALA A 8 -3.20 -16.09 -4.38
CA ALA A 8 -1.76 -15.80 -4.33
C ALA A 8 -1.25 -15.61 -2.88
N TYR A 9 -2.06 -15.03 -1.99
CA TYR A 9 -1.71 -14.90 -0.57
C TYR A 9 -1.71 -16.24 0.17
N GLY A 10 -2.69 -17.11 -0.07
CA GLY A 10 -2.76 -18.44 0.56
C GLY A 10 -1.55 -19.33 0.24
N GLN A 11 -0.99 -19.21 -0.96
CA GLN A 11 0.22 -19.94 -1.35
C GLN A 11 1.52 -19.36 -0.74
N ARG A 12 1.58 -18.05 -0.49
CA ARG A 12 2.77 -17.37 0.07
C ARG A 12 2.85 -17.40 1.60
N CYS A 13 1.73 -17.53 2.30
CA CYS A 13 1.67 -17.56 3.77
C CYS A 13 2.00 -18.94 4.38
N ALA A 14 2.19 -19.98 3.57
CA ALA A 14 2.37 -21.34 4.05
C ALA A 14 3.81 -21.60 4.52
N GLN A 15 4.13 -21.23 5.77
CA GLN A 15 5.23 -21.85 6.51
C GLN A 15 4.89 -23.34 6.74
N PRO A 16 5.77 -24.30 6.36
CA PRO A 16 5.47 -25.73 6.48
C PRO A 16 5.26 -26.13 7.94
N GLY A 17 4.05 -26.63 8.26
CA GLY A 17 3.72 -27.22 9.57
C GLY A 17 2.76 -26.41 10.45
N SER A 18 2.35 -25.20 10.07
CA SER A 18 1.46 -24.36 10.89
C SER A 18 -0.03 -24.64 10.66
N SER A 19 -0.85 -24.51 11.70
CA SER A 19 -2.33 -24.52 11.63
C SER A 19 -2.90 -23.54 10.60
N LEU A 20 -2.11 -22.56 10.18
CA LEU A 20 -2.42 -21.57 9.15
C LEU A 20 -2.51 -22.18 7.75
N ARG A 21 -1.78 -23.26 7.45
CA ARG A 21 -1.91 -23.97 6.18
C ARG A 21 -3.29 -24.64 6.04
N LYS A 22 -3.78 -25.23 7.14
CA LYS A 22 -5.14 -25.81 7.18
C LYS A 22 -6.21 -24.73 7.05
N LEU A 23 -5.99 -23.54 7.61
CA LEU A 23 -6.90 -22.41 7.44
C LEU A 23 -6.87 -21.85 6.02
N ALA A 24 -5.70 -21.75 5.38
CA ALA A 24 -5.56 -21.32 3.99
C ALA A 24 -6.17 -22.33 3.00
N GLU A 25 -5.98 -23.63 3.24
CA GLU A 25 -6.60 -24.72 2.47
C GLU A 25 -8.13 -24.77 2.69
N ALA A 26 -8.60 -24.60 3.93
CA ALA A 26 -10.03 -24.48 4.25
C ALA A 26 -10.65 -23.22 3.62
N TRP A 27 -9.89 -22.11 3.57
CA TRP A 27 -10.31 -20.88 2.91
C TRP A 27 -10.42 -21.03 1.39
N ALA A 28 -9.41 -21.64 0.75
CA ALA A 28 -9.47 -21.97 -0.68
C ALA A 28 -10.68 -22.87 -0.97
N SER A 29 -10.96 -23.86 -0.11
CA SER A 29 -12.13 -24.73 -0.21
C SER A 29 -13.47 -24.02 -0.02
N LEU A 30 -13.57 -23.03 0.88
CA LEU A 30 -14.82 -22.31 1.17
C LEU A 30 -15.14 -21.25 0.11
N ILE A 31 -14.11 -20.66 -0.48
CA ILE A 31 -14.25 -19.53 -1.39
C ILE A 31 -14.22 -19.94 -2.85
N SER A 32 -13.53 -21.04 -3.22
CA SER A 32 -13.51 -21.53 -4.61
C SER A 32 -14.91 -21.73 -5.21
N PRO A 33 -15.92 -22.26 -4.48
CA PRO A 33 -17.29 -22.40 -4.99
C PRO A 33 -18.03 -21.06 -5.21
N LEU A 34 -17.62 -19.97 -4.56
CA LEU A 34 -18.20 -18.63 -4.73
C LEU A 34 -17.75 -17.94 -6.03
N PHE A 35 -16.67 -18.43 -6.62
CA PHE A 35 -16.07 -17.88 -7.84
C PHE A 35 -16.06 -18.85 -9.02
N ASP A 36 -16.47 -20.10 -8.81
CA ASP A 36 -16.67 -21.06 -9.89
C ASP A 36 -18.03 -20.82 -10.56
N ASN A 37 -17.97 -20.75 -11.88
CA ASN A 37 -19.10 -20.71 -12.82
C ASN A 37 -19.91 -19.41 -12.84
N GLY A 38 -19.44 -18.43 -13.63
CA GLY A 38 -20.26 -17.57 -14.53
C GLY A 38 -21.49 -16.85 -13.96
N THR A 39 -21.72 -16.92 -12.66
CA THR A 39 -22.88 -16.40 -11.97
C THR A 39 -22.54 -14.97 -11.60
N LYS A 40 -23.35 -14.03 -12.10
CA LYS A 40 -23.32 -12.66 -11.57
C LYS A 40 -23.67 -12.77 -10.09
N LEU A 41 -22.67 -12.62 -9.22
CA LEU A 41 -22.88 -12.49 -7.78
C LEU A 41 -23.92 -11.39 -7.57
N SER A 42 -24.99 -11.72 -6.85
CA SER A 42 -26.02 -10.75 -6.50
C SER A 42 -25.43 -9.71 -5.53
N HIS A 43 -26.12 -8.58 -5.33
CA HIS A 43 -25.70 -7.59 -4.34
C HIS A 43 -25.58 -8.19 -2.93
N ALA A 44 -26.55 -9.02 -2.53
CA ALA A 44 -26.56 -9.70 -1.24
C ALA A 44 -25.35 -10.63 -1.04
N HIS A 45 -24.86 -11.29 -2.11
CA HIS A 45 -23.64 -12.10 -2.01
C HIS A 45 -22.40 -11.25 -1.78
N HIS A 46 -22.34 -10.02 -2.31
CA HIS A 46 -21.21 -9.12 -2.09
C HIS A 46 -21.17 -8.63 -0.64
N GLU A 47 -22.31 -8.25 -0.06
CA GLU A 47 -22.39 -7.80 1.34
C GLU A 47 -21.95 -8.90 2.31
N VAL A 48 -22.43 -10.14 2.11
CA VAL A 48 -22.04 -11.27 2.96
C VAL A 48 -20.55 -11.58 2.84
N ILE A 49 -20.00 -11.54 1.63
CA ILE A 49 -18.56 -11.73 1.42
C ILE A 49 -17.79 -10.61 2.12
N GLU A 50 -18.25 -9.37 2.02
CA GLU A 50 -17.62 -8.22 2.68
C GLU A 50 -17.57 -8.40 4.21
N GLU A 51 -18.70 -8.73 4.84
CA GLU A 51 -18.80 -8.96 6.28
C GLU A 51 -17.90 -10.13 6.74
N CYS A 52 -17.86 -11.20 5.94
CA CYS A 52 -16.99 -12.34 6.18
C CYS A 52 -15.50 -11.95 6.10
N LEU A 53 -15.10 -11.17 5.09
CA LEU A 53 -13.73 -10.67 4.96
C LEU A 53 -13.34 -9.79 6.14
N GLN A 54 -14.20 -8.85 6.54
CA GLN A 54 -13.95 -7.99 7.70
C GLN A 54 -13.78 -8.80 8.99
N THR A 55 -14.64 -9.79 9.20
CA THR A 55 -14.55 -10.67 10.38
C THR A 55 -13.25 -11.48 10.38
N VAL A 56 -12.82 -12.00 9.23
CA VAL A 56 -11.56 -12.74 9.15
C VAL A 56 -10.35 -11.85 9.38
N PHE A 57 -10.28 -10.66 8.76
CA PHE A 57 -9.17 -9.74 9.02
C PHE A 57 -9.11 -9.31 10.47
N ARG A 58 -10.25 -8.98 11.09
CA ARG A 58 -10.32 -8.65 12.52
C ARG A 58 -9.77 -9.78 13.38
N ASN A 59 -10.23 -11.01 13.16
CA ASN A 59 -9.80 -12.16 13.96
C ASN A 59 -8.31 -12.51 13.73
N ALA A 60 -7.84 -12.39 12.48
CA ALA A 60 -6.43 -12.63 12.13
C ALA A 60 -5.51 -11.61 12.82
N LEU A 61 -5.81 -10.31 12.70
CA LEU A 61 -5.02 -9.25 13.30
C LEU A 61 -5.12 -9.22 14.84
N GLN A 62 -6.22 -9.69 15.43
CA GLN A 62 -6.30 -9.93 16.88
C GLN A 62 -5.39 -11.07 17.34
N SER A 63 -5.22 -12.11 16.51
CA SER A 63 -4.38 -13.26 16.84
C SER A 63 -2.88 -12.97 16.67
N ASP A 64 -2.51 -12.22 15.64
CA ASP A 64 -1.14 -11.76 15.42
C ASP A 64 -1.18 -10.40 14.69
N PRO A 65 -1.06 -9.29 15.43
CA PRO A 65 -1.11 -7.95 14.84
C PRO A 65 0.17 -7.59 14.07
N THR A 66 1.21 -8.40 14.14
CA THR A 66 2.50 -8.16 13.47
C THR A 66 2.70 -9.03 12.24
N ASN A 67 1.68 -9.82 11.86
CA ASN A 67 1.76 -10.61 10.64
C ASN A 67 1.67 -9.73 9.41
N ALA A 68 2.81 -9.44 8.79
CA ALA A 68 2.88 -8.54 7.65
C ALA A 68 2.04 -8.98 6.43
N PHE A 69 1.84 -10.29 6.23
CA PHE A 69 0.99 -10.76 5.14
C PHE A 69 -0.49 -10.45 5.40
N TRP A 70 -0.95 -10.58 6.65
CA TRP A 70 -2.33 -10.27 7.02
C TRP A 70 -2.58 -8.77 7.01
N LEU A 71 -1.63 -7.97 7.50
CA LEU A 71 -1.67 -6.51 7.40
C LEU A 71 -1.77 -6.06 5.94
N ARG A 72 -0.92 -6.61 5.05
CA ARG A 72 -0.95 -6.27 3.63
C ARG A 72 -2.27 -6.65 2.97
N ALA A 73 -2.80 -7.84 3.28
CA ALA A 73 -4.07 -8.29 2.73
C ALA A 73 -5.26 -7.43 3.20
N ALA A 74 -5.25 -7.01 4.47
CA ALA A 74 -6.23 -6.08 5.01
C ALA A 74 -6.11 -4.68 4.37
N ALA A 75 -4.88 -4.21 4.12
CA ALA A 75 -4.63 -2.95 3.41
C ALA A 75 -5.15 -3.00 1.97
N ASP A 76 -4.87 -4.08 1.24
CA ASP A 76 -5.35 -4.32 -0.12
C ASP A 76 -6.88 -4.33 -0.17
N TYR A 77 -7.53 -4.93 0.83
CA TYR A 77 -8.99 -4.95 0.98
C TYR A 77 -9.56 -3.54 1.20
N ASN A 78 -9.03 -2.78 2.16
CA ASN A 78 -9.48 -1.40 2.42
C ASN A 78 -9.24 -0.49 1.22
N TYR A 79 -8.10 -0.64 0.53
CA TYR A 79 -7.80 0.07 -0.70
C TYR A 79 -8.85 -0.22 -1.79
N ALA A 80 -9.25 -1.47 -1.96
CA ALA A 80 -10.28 -1.86 -2.92
C ALA A 80 -11.67 -1.33 -2.57
N LYS A 81 -11.98 -1.15 -1.27
CA LYS A 81 -13.22 -0.52 -0.78
C LYS A 81 -13.20 1.01 -0.93
N GLY A 82 -12.03 1.60 -1.15
CA GLY A 82 -11.85 3.06 -1.23
C GLY A 82 -11.58 3.73 0.13
N GLU A 83 -11.36 2.97 1.20
CA GLU A 83 -10.95 3.50 2.52
C GLU A 83 -9.44 3.73 2.52
N LEU A 84 -9.04 4.83 1.89
CA LEU A 84 -7.63 5.08 1.58
C LEU A 84 -6.82 5.43 2.83
N ASP A 85 -7.43 6.08 3.82
CA ASP A 85 -6.80 6.37 5.12
C ASP A 85 -6.42 5.07 5.83
N GLU A 86 -7.40 4.18 6.03
CA GLU A 86 -7.20 2.88 6.68
C GLU A 86 -6.20 2.02 5.91
N ALA A 87 -6.29 1.99 4.58
CA ALA A 87 -5.33 1.29 3.75
C ALA A 87 -3.90 1.83 3.93
N SER A 88 -3.73 3.15 4.04
CA SER A 88 -2.41 3.77 4.23
C SER A 88 -1.77 3.39 5.56
N ILE A 89 -2.57 3.32 6.64
CA ILE A 89 -2.14 2.88 7.97
C ILE A 89 -1.66 1.43 7.88
N LEU A 90 -2.50 0.53 7.36
CA LEU A 90 -2.17 -0.89 7.26
C LEU A 90 -0.98 -1.18 6.33
N TYR A 91 -0.80 -0.43 5.24
CA TYR A 91 0.41 -0.53 4.43
C TYR A 91 1.65 -0.12 5.21
N THR A 92 1.58 0.97 5.99
CA THR A 92 2.71 1.42 6.81
C THR A 92 3.03 0.43 7.92
N GLU A 93 2.01 -0.12 8.57
CA GLU A 93 2.16 -1.20 9.55
C GLU A 93 2.79 -2.45 8.92
N THR A 94 2.40 -2.81 7.69
CA THR A 94 3.04 -3.89 6.93
C THR A 94 4.55 -3.64 6.77
N LEU A 95 4.95 -2.41 6.41
CA LEU A 95 6.35 -2.03 6.24
C LEU A 95 7.12 -2.14 7.56
N VAL A 96 6.52 -1.73 8.68
CA VAL A 96 7.13 -1.85 10.01
C VAL A 96 7.25 -3.33 10.43
N ALA A 97 6.18 -4.09 10.27
CA ALA A 97 6.10 -5.50 10.65
C ALA A 97 7.09 -6.40 9.89
N CYS A 98 7.42 -6.05 8.64
CA CYS A 98 8.40 -6.79 7.83
C CYS A 98 9.85 -6.60 8.27
N ARG A 99 10.16 -5.61 9.11
CA ARG A 99 11.53 -5.22 9.40
C ARG A 99 11.97 -5.72 10.77
N SER A 100 13.05 -6.48 10.78
CA SER A 100 13.77 -6.83 12.00
C SER A 100 14.69 -5.70 12.50
N ASN A 101 15.14 -4.83 11.60
CA ASN A 101 15.88 -3.60 11.92
C ASN A 101 15.75 -2.55 10.79
N LEU A 102 16.10 -1.30 11.09
CA LEU A 102 15.97 -0.15 10.17
C LEU A 102 17.02 -0.09 9.06
N SER A 103 18.00 -0.99 9.05
CA SER A 103 19.06 -1.05 8.01
C SER A 103 18.82 -2.19 7.02
N ALA A 104 17.98 -3.16 7.36
CA ALA A 104 17.68 -4.29 6.50
C ALA A 104 16.79 -3.87 5.31
N PRO A 105 17.04 -4.38 4.10
CA PRO A 105 16.16 -4.15 2.96
C PRO A 105 14.78 -4.77 3.22
N PHE A 106 13.77 -4.25 2.53
CA PHE A 106 12.44 -4.84 2.59
C PHE A 106 12.41 -6.21 1.90
N PRO A 107 11.65 -7.17 2.44
CA PRO A 107 11.54 -8.50 1.85
C PRO A 107 10.60 -8.47 0.62
N ASP A 108 11.15 -8.78 -0.56
CA ASP A 108 10.46 -8.68 -1.87
C ASP A 108 9.18 -9.53 -1.98
N ASN A 109 9.02 -10.57 -1.16
CA ASN A 109 7.81 -11.40 -1.13
C ASN A 109 6.62 -10.71 -0.44
N VAL A 110 6.87 -9.69 0.39
CA VAL A 110 5.84 -8.90 1.09
C VAL A 110 5.80 -7.46 0.60
N VAL A 111 6.93 -6.86 0.24
CA VAL A 111 7.02 -5.46 -0.18
C VAL A 111 7.49 -5.42 -1.63
N ASP A 112 6.56 -5.18 -2.53
CA ASP A 112 6.80 -5.05 -3.98
C ASP A 112 6.24 -3.71 -4.49
N ASP A 113 6.49 -3.36 -5.76
CA ASP A 113 6.03 -2.08 -6.33
C ASP A 113 4.53 -1.84 -6.18
N THR A 114 3.70 -2.89 -6.06
CA THR A 114 2.25 -2.74 -5.85
C THR A 114 1.97 -2.01 -4.54
N ILE A 115 2.70 -2.33 -3.47
CA ILE A 115 2.49 -1.68 -2.17
C ILE A 115 2.84 -0.20 -2.24
N TRP A 116 3.96 0.13 -2.89
CA TRP A 116 4.45 1.50 -3.03
C TRP A 116 3.52 2.34 -3.91
N ILE A 117 3.07 1.79 -5.04
CA ILE A 117 2.11 2.46 -5.93
C ILE A 117 0.78 2.71 -5.21
N ARG A 118 0.26 1.72 -4.46
CA ARG A 118 -1.00 1.89 -3.72
C ARG A 118 -0.86 2.87 -2.56
N LEU A 119 0.24 2.81 -1.82
CA LEU A 119 0.53 3.75 -0.74
C LEU A 119 0.65 5.18 -1.27
N ARG A 120 1.33 5.38 -2.42
CA ARG A 120 1.35 6.66 -3.13
C ARG A 120 -0.07 7.17 -3.42
N VAL A 121 -0.94 6.32 -3.98
CA VAL A 121 -2.35 6.70 -4.24
C VAL A 121 -3.06 7.10 -2.95
N CYS A 122 -2.92 6.34 -1.87
CA CYS A 122 -3.54 6.68 -0.60
C CYS A 122 -3.08 8.06 -0.08
N LEU A 123 -1.76 8.29 -0.07
CA LEU A 123 -1.16 9.55 0.38
C LEU A 123 -1.58 10.72 -0.51
N SER A 124 -1.60 10.53 -1.83
CA SER A 124 -2.08 11.51 -2.80
C SER A 124 -3.54 11.91 -2.53
N ARG A 125 -4.43 10.95 -2.25
CA ARG A 125 -5.86 11.21 -2.09
C ARG A 125 -6.20 11.87 -0.75
N THR A 126 -5.32 11.69 0.24
CA THR A 126 -5.40 12.29 1.57
C THR A 126 -4.59 13.60 1.67
N ARG A 127 -4.07 14.08 0.53
CA ARG A 127 -3.31 15.34 0.37
C ARG A 127 -1.94 15.39 1.05
N HIS A 128 -1.33 14.24 1.30
CA HIS A 128 0.06 14.12 1.75
C HIS A 128 0.99 13.97 0.52
N TYR A 129 1.12 15.03 -0.27
CA TYR A 129 1.77 14.98 -1.58
C TYR A 129 3.28 14.82 -1.51
N MET A 130 3.93 15.39 -0.49
CA MET A 130 5.38 15.21 -0.31
C MET A 130 5.68 13.77 0.09
N LEU A 131 4.95 13.21 1.05
CA LEU A 131 5.08 11.79 1.41
C LEU A 131 4.78 10.88 0.23
N SER A 132 3.76 11.22 -0.58
CA SER A 132 3.46 10.53 -1.83
C SER A 132 4.64 10.54 -2.80
N ALA A 133 5.32 11.69 -2.97
CA ALA A 133 6.51 11.81 -3.82
C ALA A 133 7.69 10.98 -3.27
N LEU A 134 7.93 11.04 -1.96
CA LEU A 134 9.01 10.29 -1.32
C LEU A 134 8.87 8.78 -1.48
N VAL A 135 7.64 8.26 -1.37
CA VAL A 135 7.35 6.83 -1.57
C VAL A 135 7.65 6.38 -3.01
N CYS A 136 7.50 7.27 -4.01
CA CYS A 136 7.84 6.91 -5.39
C CYS A 136 9.30 6.48 -5.55
N GLN A 137 10.23 7.02 -4.74
CA GLN A 137 11.65 6.66 -4.80
C GLN A 137 11.93 5.19 -4.44
N LEU A 138 10.96 4.50 -3.85
CA LEU A 138 11.03 3.09 -3.46
C LEU A 138 10.47 2.15 -4.54
N ILE A 139 9.88 2.70 -5.61
CA ILE A 139 9.33 1.96 -6.74
C ILE A 139 10.48 1.56 -7.67
N ARG A 140 10.60 0.26 -7.97
CA ARG A 140 11.65 -0.27 -8.85
C ARG A 140 11.29 -0.14 -10.32
N ASN A 141 10.05 -0.47 -10.69
CA ASN A 141 9.60 -0.47 -12.07
C ASN A 141 8.69 0.73 -12.36
N LYS A 142 8.90 1.40 -13.51
CA LYS A 142 8.08 2.54 -13.96
C LYS A 142 8.08 3.73 -12.98
N LYS A 143 9.16 3.92 -12.20
CA LYS A 143 9.24 5.01 -11.22
C LYS A 143 8.99 6.39 -11.86
N ASP A 144 9.49 6.61 -13.08
CA ASP A 144 9.37 7.90 -13.77
C ASP A 144 7.92 8.28 -14.06
N GLU A 145 7.06 7.28 -14.40
CA GLU A 145 5.62 7.49 -14.58
C GLU A 145 4.95 7.92 -13.27
N GLU A 146 5.41 7.39 -12.13
CA GLU A 146 4.89 7.73 -10.80
C GLU A 146 5.45 9.04 -10.26
N TYR A 147 6.68 9.43 -10.66
CA TYR A 147 7.28 10.73 -10.34
C TYR A 147 6.47 11.86 -10.95
N ILE A 148 6.12 11.74 -12.24
CA ILE A 148 5.30 12.73 -12.95
C ILE A 148 3.95 12.93 -12.24
N LYS A 149 3.28 11.85 -11.83
CA LYS A 149 2.00 11.93 -11.10
C LYS A 149 2.12 12.64 -9.75
N ALA A 150 3.18 12.38 -9.00
CA ALA A 150 3.42 13.05 -7.72
C ALA A 150 3.76 14.53 -7.91
N TYR A 151 4.59 14.83 -8.92
CA TYR A 151 4.97 16.17 -9.31
C TYR A 151 3.76 17.04 -9.70
N GLU A 152 2.84 16.52 -10.53
CA GLU A 152 1.62 17.24 -10.93
C GLU A 152 0.76 17.64 -9.71
N LEU A 153 0.72 16.81 -8.67
CA LEU A 153 0.01 17.11 -7.42
C LEU A 153 0.73 18.20 -6.61
N LEU A 154 2.05 18.13 -6.51
CA LEU A 154 2.86 19.13 -5.81
C LEU A 154 2.75 20.53 -6.46
N VAL A 155 2.70 20.60 -7.79
CA VAL A 155 2.49 21.87 -8.51
C VAL A 155 1.06 22.39 -8.33
N SER A 156 0.07 21.50 -8.34
CA SER A 156 -1.33 21.93 -8.38
C SER A 156 -1.92 22.29 -7.02
N GLN A 157 -1.42 21.71 -5.92
CA GLN A 157 -2.07 21.78 -4.62
C GLN A 157 -1.07 21.85 -3.46
N GLN A 158 -1.48 22.53 -2.38
CA GLN A 158 -0.73 22.53 -1.13
C GLN A 158 -0.90 21.20 -0.39
N THR A 159 0.25 20.67 0.06
CA THR A 159 0.34 19.44 0.86
C THR A 159 -0.10 19.67 2.32
N LEU A 160 -0.63 18.61 2.95
CA LEU A 160 -0.99 18.57 4.37
C LEU A 160 0.01 17.80 5.24
N ASP A 161 1.12 17.35 4.65
CA ASP A 161 2.27 16.79 5.38
C ASP A 161 3.33 17.88 5.67
N ALA A 162 4.49 17.46 6.18
CA ALA A 162 5.56 18.36 6.59
C ALA A 162 6.27 19.08 5.41
N GLY A 163 5.89 18.80 4.15
CA GLY A 163 6.40 19.52 2.98
C GLY A 163 7.93 19.56 2.91
N SER A 164 8.50 20.76 2.85
CA SER A 164 9.95 20.96 2.71
C SER A 164 10.77 20.55 3.93
N GLU A 165 10.15 20.24 5.07
CA GLU A 165 10.85 19.63 6.20
C GLU A 165 11.28 18.18 5.88
N CYS A 166 10.65 17.55 4.89
CA CYS A 166 11.03 16.22 4.41
C CYS A 166 12.14 16.23 3.36
N SER A 167 12.75 17.37 3.03
CA SER A 167 13.81 17.45 1.99
C SER A 167 14.98 16.52 2.25
N SER A 168 15.34 16.29 3.52
CA SER A 168 16.40 15.34 3.92
C SER A 168 16.11 13.88 3.57
N MET A 169 14.86 13.54 3.23
CA MET A 169 14.43 12.19 2.85
C MET A 169 14.42 11.97 1.33
N VAL A 170 14.74 13.01 0.54
CA VAL A 170 14.89 12.90 -0.91
C VAL A 170 16.29 12.36 -1.20
N PHE A 171 16.39 11.16 -1.77
CA PHE A 171 17.65 10.49 -2.10
C PHE A 171 17.85 10.24 -3.60
N ASP A 172 16.81 10.45 -4.42
CA ASP A 172 16.87 10.36 -5.87
C ASP A 172 16.98 11.75 -6.50
N HIS A 173 18.03 11.97 -7.29
CA HIS A 173 18.28 13.26 -7.96
C HIS A 173 17.16 13.69 -8.91
N ILE A 174 16.49 12.76 -9.60
CA ILE A 174 15.39 13.08 -10.52
C ILE A 174 14.19 13.55 -9.71
N MET A 175 13.91 12.91 -8.56
CA MET A 175 12.86 13.37 -7.66
C MET A 175 13.18 14.75 -7.09
N ALA A 176 14.44 15.00 -6.72
CA ALA A 176 14.87 16.32 -6.24
C ALA A 176 14.64 17.42 -7.28
N GLU A 177 14.96 17.16 -8.56
CA GLU A 177 14.68 18.10 -9.66
C GLU A 177 13.19 18.40 -9.80
N TYR A 178 12.33 17.38 -9.76
CA TYR A 178 10.87 17.57 -9.82
C TYR A 178 10.33 18.38 -8.63
N ILE A 179 10.78 18.10 -7.41
CA ILE A 179 10.33 18.83 -6.23
C ILE A 179 10.84 20.28 -6.27
N SER A 180 12.09 20.51 -6.72
CA SER A 180 12.64 21.85 -6.89
C SER A 180 11.82 22.68 -7.88
N ASP A 181 11.54 22.13 -9.07
CA ASP A 181 10.70 22.80 -10.08
C ASP A 181 9.28 23.04 -9.57
N ALA A 182 8.71 22.12 -8.79
CA ALA A 182 7.39 22.33 -8.18
C ALA A 182 7.40 23.49 -7.17
N TYR A 183 8.43 23.61 -6.33
CA TYR A 183 8.59 24.74 -5.42
C TYR A 183 8.80 26.06 -6.16
N GLU A 184 9.60 26.08 -7.23
CA GLU A 184 9.78 27.28 -8.05
C GLU A 184 8.45 27.74 -8.67
N LYS A 185 7.67 26.82 -9.25
CA LYS A 185 6.36 27.13 -9.83
C LYS A 185 5.34 27.65 -8.82
N ASN A 186 5.46 27.21 -7.57
CA ASN A 186 4.64 27.68 -6.46
C ASN A 186 5.18 28.95 -5.77
N ASN A 187 6.27 29.55 -6.27
CA ASN A 187 6.98 30.69 -5.67
C ASN A 187 7.51 30.40 -4.25
N GLN A 188 7.89 29.15 -3.98
CA GLN A 188 8.40 28.65 -2.70
C GLN A 188 9.94 28.49 -2.74
N HIS A 189 10.66 29.53 -3.18
CA HIS A 189 12.13 29.47 -3.39
C HIS A 189 12.91 29.00 -2.15
N ALA A 190 12.55 29.47 -0.96
CA ALA A 190 13.20 29.06 0.29
C ALA A 190 13.03 27.55 0.60
N CYS A 191 12.01 26.89 0.01
CA CYS A 191 11.84 25.44 0.11
C CYS A 191 12.73 24.69 -0.88
N ALA A 192 12.92 25.24 -2.10
CA ALA A 192 13.82 24.67 -3.10
C ALA A 192 15.29 24.70 -2.61
N ASP A 193 15.71 25.78 -1.96
CA ASP A 193 17.06 25.93 -1.40
C ASP A 193 17.41 24.86 -0.35
N ARG A 194 16.41 24.20 0.27
CA ARG A 194 16.61 23.12 1.26
C ARG A 194 16.86 21.75 0.63
N LEU A 195 16.69 21.61 -0.68
CA LEU A 195 16.98 20.36 -1.40
C LEU A 195 18.45 20.25 -1.82
N VAL A 196 19.19 21.37 -1.78
CA VAL A 196 20.61 21.51 -2.15
C VAL A 196 21.50 21.37 -0.91
#